data_AF-A0A4Y2RBT1-F1
#
_entry.id   AF-A0A4Y2RBT1-F1
#
_cell.length_a   1.000
_cell.length_b   1.000
_cell.length_c   1.000
_cell.angle_alpha   90.00
_cell.angle_beta   90.00
_cell.angle_gamma   90.00
#
_symmetry.space_group_name_H-M   'P 1'
#
loop_
_entity.id
_entity.type
_entity.pdbx_description
1 polymer ?
#
loop_
_entity_poly.entity_id
_entity_poly.type
_entity_poly.pdbx_seq_one_letter_code
_entity_poly.pdbx_strand_id
1 'polypeptide(L)'
;MEKLGDAVLHHDKDSIIYASNGKNDPPLGNFLGEFTDDLYGETIITFISAGPKNYAYRTSRGKTCCKVRGFTLNFRNSQKLNFDCIKHLVTSMDFEEKIPLQDPHKIVRDGKKRKVLRKEETKYYKLVYDKRVIQPDFTTLPYGY
;
A
#
# COMPACT_ATOMS: atom_id res chain seq x y z
N MET A 1 18.32 7.66 4.71
CA MET A 1 17.54 6.98 5.76
C MET A 1 17.98 7.36 7.16
N GLU A 2 19.28 7.49 7.44
CA GLU A 2 19.77 7.91 8.77
C GLU A 2 19.20 9.24 9.26
N LYS A 3 18.99 10.23 8.36
CA LYS A 3 18.37 11.53 8.71
C LYS A 3 16.90 11.45 9.12
N LEU A 4 16.15 10.47 8.60
CA LEU A 4 14.71 10.32 8.87
C LEU A 4 14.46 9.36 10.04
N GLY A 5 15.31 8.35 10.23
CA GLY A 5 15.22 7.41 11.35
C GLY A 5 13.81 6.86 11.55
N ASP A 6 13.25 7.08 12.73
CA ASP A 6 11.93 6.62 13.14
C ASP A 6 10.77 7.36 12.44
N ALA A 7 11.03 8.45 11.73
CA ALA A 7 10.01 9.15 10.95
C ALA A 7 9.60 8.39 9.67
N VAL A 8 10.34 7.35 9.27
CA VAL A 8 10.02 6.56 8.07
C VAL A 8 8.86 5.59 8.35
N LEU A 9 7.74 5.81 7.69
CA LEU A 9 6.54 4.95 7.78
C LEU A 9 6.57 3.81 6.75
N HIS A 10 7.15 4.07 5.57
CA HIS A 10 7.30 3.08 4.51
C HIS A 10 8.54 3.37 3.68
N HIS A 11 9.18 2.31 3.21
CA HIS A 11 10.23 2.39 2.22
C HIS A 11 10.06 1.25 1.21
N ASP A 12 10.15 1.57 -0.08
CA ASP A 12 10.33 0.61 -1.16
C ASP A 12 11.59 1.00 -1.94
N LYS A 13 11.87 0.31 -3.05
CA LYS A 13 13.11 0.50 -3.84
C LYS A 13 13.42 1.98 -4.16
N ASP A 14 12.40 2.70 -4.62
CA ASP A 14 12.57 4.03 -5.20
C ASP A 14 11.62 5.07 -4.57
N SER A 15 10.98 4.74 -3.45
CA SER A 15 10.03 5.64 -2.79
C SER A 15 10.04 5.49 -1.27
N ILE A 16 9.80 6.60 -0.59
CA ILE A 16 9.70 6.68 0.87
C ILE A 16 8.42 7.42 1.26
N ILE A 17 7.79 6.97 2.33
CA ILE A 17 6.71 7.69 3.01
C ILE A 17 7.19 7.93 4.42
N TYR A 18 7.16 9.18 4.85
CA TYR A 18 7.69 9.59 6.15
C TYR A 18 6.77 10.64 6.79
N ALA A 19 6.86 10.74 8.11
CA ALA A 19 6.24 11.80 8.88
C ALA A 19 7.12 13.06 8.78
N SER A 20 6.65 14.07 8.05
CA SER A 20 7.32 15.36 7.96
C SER A 20 7.12 16.16 9.25
N ASN A 21 8.19 16.80 9.72
CA ASN A 21 8.15 17.80 10.79
C ASN A 21 8.55 19.21 10.29
N GLY A 22 8.57 19.41 8.97
CA GLY A 22 8.99 20.65 8.30
C GLY A 22 10.50 20.94 8.35
N LYS A 23 11.29 20.08 9.00
CA LYS A 23 12.76 20.22 9.12
C LYS A 23 13.52 18.99 8.62
N ASN A 24 12.86 17.84 8.56
CA ASN A 24 13.42 16.56 8.15
C ASN A 24 13.19 16.21 6.67
N ASP A 25 12.54 17.11 5.92
CA ASP A 25 12.20 16.88 4.52
C ASP A 25 13.49 16.73 3.68
N PRO A 26 13.63 15.64 2.90
CA PRO A 26 14.76 15.48 2.00
C PRO A 26 14.71 16.55 0.90
N PRO A 27 15.87 17.02 0.41
CA PRO A 27 15.92 17.97 -0.68
C PRO A 27 15.26 17.36 -1.93
N LEU A 28 14.34 18.13 -2.53
CA LEU A 28 13.69 17.75 -3.77
C LEU A 28 14.53 18.21 -4.96
N GLY A 29 14.47 17.44 -6.04
CA GLY A 29 15.19 17.76 -7.27
C GLY A 29 14.66 16.99 -8.47
N ASN A 30 15.15 17.33 -9.66
CA ASN A 30 14.68 16.81 -10.95
C ASN A 30 15.73 15.96 -11.68
N PHE A 31 16.89 15.72 -11.05
CA PHE A 31 17.99 14.96 -11.63
C PHE A 31 18.00 13.51 -11.13
N LEU A 32 18.75 12.66 -11.82
CA LEU A 32 18.86 11.24 -11.50
C LEU A 32 19.44 11.05 -10.09
N GLY A 33 18.72 10.31 -9.24
CA GLY A 33 19.11 10.04 -7.86
C GLY A 33 18.57 11.05 -6.84
N GLU A 34 17.87 12.10 -7.29
CA GLU A 34 17.18 13.04 -6.42
C GLU A 34 15.75 12.58 -6.09
N PHE A 35 15.22 13.04 -4.96
CA PHE A 35 13.84 12.77 -4.60
C PHE A 35 12.90 13.73 -5.33
N THR A 36 11.88 13.18 -5.97
CA THR A 36 10.78 13.93 -6.58
C THR A 36 9.54 13.88 -5.70
N ASP A 37 8.71 14.92 -5.75
CA ASP A 37 7.43 14.95 -5.04
C ASP A 37 6.30 14.29 -5.87
N ASP A 38 5.92 13.07 -5.50
CA ASP A 38 4.84 12.31 -6.13
C ASP A 38 3.43 12.86 -5.82
N LEU A 39 3.29 13.71 -4.81
CA LEU A 39 2.02 14.23 -4.33
C LEU A 39 1.73 15.66 -4.83
N TYR A 40 2.63 16.24 -5.62
CA TYR A 40 2.48 17.55 -6.24
C TYR A 40 2.08 18.65 -5.23
N GLY A 41 2.76 18.67 -4.08
CA GLY A 41 2.54 19.60 -2.98
C GLY A 41 1.43 19.19 -2.00
N GLU A 42 0.81 18.03 -2.17
CA GLU A 42 -0.14 17.50 -1.19
C GLU A 42 0.55 16.70 -0.09
N THR A 43 0.00 16.76 1.12
CA THR A 43 0.52 16.00 2.26
C THR A 43 -0.43 14.85 2.59
N ILE A 44 0.13 13.70 2.95
CA ILE A 44 -0.64 12.58 3.48
C ILE A 44 -1.08 12.91 4.91
N ILE A 45 -2.39 12.94 5.15
CA ILE A 45 -2.98 13.17 6.47
C ILE A 45 -3.30 11.86 7.20
N THR A 46 -3.40 10.76 6.47
CA THR A 46 -3.67 9.44 7.05
C THR A 46 -2.97 8.40 6.21
N PHE A 47 -2.10 7.64 6.86
CA PHE A 47 -1.37 6.53 6.26
C PHE A 47 -1.76 5.24 6.97
N ILE A 48 -1.99 4.18 6.19
CA ILE A 48 -2.35 2.86 6.68
C ILE A 48 -1.42 1.85 6.04
N SER A 49 -0.74 1.06 6.87
CA SER A 49 0.10 -0.04 6.43
C SER A 49 -0.55 -1.36 6.82
N ALA A 50 -0.90 -2.16 5.83
CA ALA A 50 -1.39 -3.52 5.99
C ALA A 50 -0.30 -4.57 5.64
N GLY A 51 0.96 -4.13 5.59
CA GLY A 51 2.14 -4.96 5.32
C GLY A 51 3.00 -4.49 4.13
N PRO A 52 4.05 -5.25 3.78
CA PRO A 52 4.93 -4.90 2.67
C PRO A 52 4.18 -4.80 1.33
N LYS A 53 4.29 -3.64 0.66
CA LYS A 53 3.61 -3.34 -0.63
C LYS A 53 2.08 -3.47 -0.57
N ASN A 54 1.52 -3.28 0.63
CA ASN A 54 0.09 -3.27 0.92
C ASN A 54 -0.22 -2.10 1.85
N TYR A 55 -0.49 -0.94 1.26
CA TYR A 55 -0.74 0.30 2.00
C TYR A 55 -1.81 1.15 1.34
N ALA A 56 -2.41 2.03 2.13
CA ALA A 56 -3.37 3.01 1.66
C ALA A 56 -3.10 4.36 2.34
N TYR A 57 -3.41 5.45 1.65
CA TYR A 57 -3.27 6.78 2.22
C TYR A 57 -4.37 7.72 1.73
N ARG A 58 -4.58 8.78 2.51
CA ARG A 58 -5.45 9.90 2.18
C ARG A 58 -4.67 11.20 2.27
N THR A 59 -4.78 12.05 1.25
CA THR A 59 -4.13 13.36 1.20
C THR A 59 -4.99 14.45 1.85
N SER A 60 -4.38 15.60 2.12
CA SER A 60 -5.05 16.78 2.66
C SER A 60 -6.19 17.31 1.78
N ARG A 61 -6.12 17.07 0.46
CA ARG A 61 -7.21 17.40 -0.48
C ARG A 61 -8.30 16.34 -0.57
N GLY A 62 -8.22 15.29 0.25
CA GLY A 62 -9.20 14.20 0.29
C GLY A 62 -8.97 13.10 -0.75
N LYS A 63 -7.88 13.15 -1.55
CA LYS A 63 -7.55 12.08 -2.49
C LYS A 63 -7.14 10.82 -1.73
N THR A 64 -7.79 9.71 -2.01
CA THR A 64 -7.43 8.40 -1.45
C THR A 64 -6.66 7.57 -2.47
N CYS A 65 -5.62 6.88 -2.03
CA CYS A 65 -4.89 5.92 -2.85
C CYS A 65 -4.75 4.59 -2.11
N CYS A 66 -4.90 3.49 -2.84
CA CYS A 66 -4.65 2.13 -2.35
C CYS A 66 -3.61 1.46 -3.23
N LYS A 67 -2.58 0.88 -2.60
CA LYS A 67 -1.48 0.19 -3.26
C LYS A 67 -1.41 -1.22 -2.66
N VAL A 68 -2.01 -2.17 -3.37
CA VAL A 68 -2.09 -3.56 -2.94
C VAL A 68 -1.49 -4.47 -4.00
N ARG A 69 -0.26 -4.94 -3.76
CA ARG A 69 0.42 -5.83 -4.70
C ARG A 69 -0.30 -7.18 -4.79
N GLY A 70 -0.37 -7.72 -6.01
CA GLY A 70 -0.97 -9.03 -6.28
C GLY A 70 -2.46 -8.98 -6.63
N PHE A 71 -3.09 -7.82 -6.51
CA PHE A 71 -4.49 -7.59 -6.88
C PHE A 71 -4.59 -6.55 -7.99
N THR A 72 -5.48 -6.80 -8.95
CA THR A 72 -5.81 -5.83 -9.98
C THR A 72 -6.90 -4.90 -9.44
N LEU A 73 -6.54 -3.64 -9.19
CA LEU A 73 -7.50 -2.60 -8.78
C LEU A 73 -8.21 -2.02 -10.02
N ASN A 74 -9.08 -2.82 -10.63
CA ASN A 74 -10.07 -2.30 -11.59
C ASN A 74 -11.20 -1.58 -10.84
N PHE A 75 -12.06 -0.84 -11.54
CA PHE A 75 -13.15 -0.06 -10.92
C PHE A 75 -13.99 -0.86 -9.92
N ARG A 76 -14.39 -2.09 -10.29
CA ARG A 76 -15.20 -2.98 -9.43
C ARG A 76 -14.43 -3.41 -8.18
N ASN A 77 -13.16 -3.77 -8.34
CA ASN A 77 -12.30 -4.19 -7.24
C ASN A 77 -11.92 -3.01 -6.34
N SER A 78 -11.73 -1.81 -6.88
CA SER A 78 -11.43 -0.60 -6.10
C SER A 78 -12.63 -0.12 -5.30
N GLN A 79 -13.86 -0.46 -5.69
CA GLN A 79 -15.04 -0.20 -4.85
C GLN A 79 -15.05 -1.08 -3.60
N LYS A 80 -14.59 -2.34 -3.71
CA LYS A 80 -14.53 -3.27 -2.58
C LYS A 80 -13.27 -3.06 -1.72
N LEU A 81 -12.11 -3.02 -2.36
CA LEU A 81 -10.81 -2.84 -1.72
C LEU A 81 -10.40 -1.36 -1.86
N ASN A 82 -10.96 -0.55 -0.97
CA ASN A 82 -10.75 0.89 -0.88
C ASN A 82 -10.05 1.28 0.44
N PHE A 83 -9.80 2.58 0.60
CA PHE A 83 -9.12 3.12 1.79
C PHE A 83 -9.84 2.77 3.09
N ASP A 84 -11.17 2.97 3.14
CA ASP A 84 -11.97 2.73 4.34
C ASP A 84 -12.01 1.24 4.69
N CYS A 85 -12.04 0.37 3.68
CA CYS A 85 -12.04 -1.07 3.85
C CYS A 85 -10.69 -1.58 4.41
N ILE A 86 -9.57 -1.11 3.86
CA ILE A 86 -8.24 -1.43 4.39
C ILE A 86 -8.08 -0.86 5.81
N LYS A 87 -8.56 0.36 6.04
CA LYS A 87 -8.57 0.97 7.37
C LYS A 87 -9.30 0.08 8.37
N HIS A 88 -10.53 -0.32 8.04
CA HIS A 88 -11.36 -1.18 8.88
C HIS A 88 -10.62 -2.46 9.25
N LEU A 89 -10.12 -3.19 8.24
CA LEU A 89 -9.38 -4.44 8.45
C LEU A 89 -8.16 -4.29 9.36
N VAL A 90 -7.36 -3.23 9.16
CA VAL A 90 -6.18 -3.00 9.99
C VAL A 90 -6.57 -2.62 11.42
N THR A 91 -7.60 -1.79 11.59
CA THR A 91 -8.06 -1.36 12.93
C THR A 91 -8.79 -2.44 13.70
N SER A 92 -9.54 -3.32 13.02
CA SER A 92 -10.22 -4.46 13.64
C SER A 92 -9.24 -5.56 14.03
N MET A 93 -8.03 -5.57 13.42
CA MET A 93 -7.06 -6.66 13.52
C MET A 93 -7.70 -8.02 13.19
N ASP A 94 -8.68 -8.02 12.29
CA ASP A 94 -9.36 -9.23 11.86
C ASP A 94 -8.51 -9.94 10.79
N PHE A 95 -7.80 -10.98 11.20
CA PHE A 95 -6.97 -11.80 10.32
C PHE A 95 -7.76 -12.88 9.56
N GLU A 96 -9.03 -13.12 9.94
CA GLU A 96 -9.90 -14.12 9.32
C GLU A 96 -10.79 -13.52 8.24
N GLU A 97 -11.12 -12.23 8.34
CA GLU A 97 -11.91 -11.50 7.34
C GLU A 97 -11.23 -11.56 5.96
N LYS A 98 -12.03 -11.95 4.96
CA LYS A 98 -11.59 -12.12 3.57
C LYS A 98 -12.49 -11.32 2.65
N ILE A 99 -11.88 -10.46 1.83
CA ILE A 99 -12.59 -9.70 0.80
C ILE A 99 -12.45 -10.41 -0.54
N PRO A 100 -13.54 -10.96 -1.12
CA PRO A 100 -13.51 -11.58 -2.43
C PRO A 100 -13.49 -10.52 -3.55
N LEU A 101 -12.41 -10.52 -4.31
CA LEU A 101 -12.21 -9.75 -5.53
C LEU A 101 -12.37 -10.66 -6.73
N GLN A 102 -13.39 -10.38 -7.53
CA GLN A 102 -13.74 -11.16 -8.72
C GLN A 102 -13.35 -10.41 -9.98
N ASP A 103 -12.56 -11.06 -10.82
CA ASP A 103 -12.22 -10.61 -12.16
C ASP A 103 -12.77 -11.61 -13.19
N PRO A 104 -14.00 -11.40 -13.69
CA PRO A 104 -14.62 -12.32 -14.65
C PRO A 104 -14.00 -12.25 -16.05
N HIS A 105 -13.13 -11.26 -16.32
CA HIS A 105 -12.56 -11.03 -17.64
C HIS A 105 -11.03 -10.96 -17.61
N LYS A 106 -10.40 -11.67 -16.66
CA LYS A 106 -8.95 -11.64 -16.54
C LYS A 106 -8.27 -12.17 -17.80
N ILE A 107 -7.42 -11.33 -18.38
CA ILE A 107 -6.60 -11.69 -19.54
C ILE A 107 -5.40 -12.49 -19.05
N VAL A 108 -5.21 -13.68 -19.61
CA VAL A 108 -4.08 -14.57 -19.32
C VAL A 108 -3.41 -15.02 -20.60
N ARG A 109 -2.07 -15.12 -20.56
CA ARG A 109 -1.25 -15.59 -21.69
C ARG A 109 -0.87 -17.05 -21.45
N ASP A 110 -1.25 -17.92 -22.38
CA ASP A 110 -0.75 -19.29 -22.45
C ASP A 110 0.53 -19.28 -23.31
N GLY A 111 1.69 -19.29 -22.65
CA GLY A 111 2.99 -19.26 -23.34
C GLY A 111 3.27 -20.50 -24.19
N LYS A 112 2.71 -21.67 -23.82
CA LYS A 112 2.91 -22.91 -24.58
C LYS A 112 2.09 -22.90 -25.86
N LYS A 113 0.84 -22.44 -25.78
CA LYS A 113 -0.05 -22.36 -26.95
C LYS A 113 0.11 -21.06 -27.73
N ARG A 114 0.91 -20.10 -27.24
CA ARG A 114 1.04 -18.73 -27.77
C ARG A 114 -0.32 -18.07 -27.97
N LYS A 115 -1.24 -18.25 -27.01
CA LYS A 115 -2.61 -17.72 -27.06
C LYS A 115 -2.88 -16.76 -25.91
N VAL A 116 -3.70 -15.76 -26.17
CA VAL A 116 -4.29 -14.90 -25.15
C VAL A 116 -5.71 -15.39 -24.90
N LEU A 117 -6.02 -15.68 -23.64
CA LEU A 117 -7.29 -16.24 -23.22
C LEU A 117 -7.91 -15.34 -22.15
N ARG A 118 -9.23 -15.36 -22.08
CA ARG A 118 -9.98 -14.80 -20.98
C ARG A 118 -10.29 -15.92 -19.98
N LYS A 119 -10.05 -15.68 -18.70
CA LYS A 119 -10.39 -16.61 -17.61
C LYS A 119 -11.05 -15.84 -16.47
N GLU A 120 -11.99 -16.47 -15.80
CA GLU A 120 -12.53 -15.96 -14.55
C GLU A 120 -11.54 -16.24 -13.40
N GLU A 121 -11.28 -15.23 -12.58
CA GLU A 121 -10.44 -15.35 -11.40
C GLU A 121 -11.14 -14.75 -10.19
N THR A 122 -11.09 -15.46 -9.06
CA THR A 122 -11.45 -14.90 -7.75
C THR A 122 -10.21 -14.93 -6.87
N LYS A 123 -9.86 -13.79 -6.27
CA LYS A 123 -8.82 -13.67 -5.25
C LYS A 123 -9.43 -13.18 -3.96
N TYR A 124 -8.92 -13.67 -2.85
CA TYR A 124 -9.33 -13.24 -1.52
C TYR A 124 -8.23 -12.38 -0.93
N TYR A 125 -8.54 -11.10 -0.71
CA TYR A 125 -7.69 -10.24 0.10
C TYR A 125 -7.93 -10.54 1.58
N LYS A 126 -6.85 -10.65 2.34
CA LYS A 126 -6.87 -10.80 3.80
C LYS A 126 -5.73 -9.99 4.39
N LEU A 127 -5.89 -9.55 5.64
CA LEU A 127 -4.80 -8.92 6.36
C LEU A 127 -3.70 -9.95 6.62
N VAL A 128 -2.44 -9.59 6.30
CA VAL A 128 -1.26 -10.43 6.56
C VAL A 128 -0.19 -9.56 7.18
N TYR A 129 0.17 -9.86 8.43
CA TYR A 129 1.19 -9.14 9.19
C TYR A 129 2.22 -10.11 9.77
N ASP A 130 2.98 -10.76 8.89
CA ASP A 130 3.94 -11.81 9.26
C ASP A 130 5.37 -11.30 9.49
N LYS A 131 5.65 -10.02 9.19
CA LYS A 131 7.02 -9.46 9.20
C LYS A 131 7.37 -8.58 10.40
N ARG A 132 6.37 -8.10 11.15
CA ARG A 132 6.56 -7.20 12.29
C ARG A 132 5.53 -7.51 13.36
N VAL A 133 5.82 -7.13 14.59
CA VAL A 133 4.90 -7.22 15.73
C VAL A 133 4.17 -5.88 15.86
N ILE A 134 2.83 -5.91 15.86
CA ILE A 134 1.99 -4.72 16.08
C ILE A 134 1.83 -4.52 17.59
N GLN A 135 2.09 -3.31 18.07
CA GLN A 135 1.88 -2.90 19.45
C GLN A 135 0.45 -2.36 19.65
N PRO A 136 -0.05 -2.27 20.89
CA PRO A 136 -1.39 -1.74 21.19
C PRO A 136 -1.63 -0.31 20.69
N ASP A 137 -0.57 0.48 20.51
CA ASP A 137 -0.60 1.84 19.98
C ASP A 137 -0.48 1.90 18.44
N PHE A 138 -0.56 0.74 17.77
CA PHE A 138 -0.35 0.55 16.33
C PHE A 138 1.07 0.83 15.82
N THR A 139 2.04 1.05 16.71
CA THR A 139 3.46 1.04 16.31
C THR A 139 3.90 -0.39 15.96
N THR A 140 4.98 -0.52 15.19
CA THR A 140 5.45 -1.84 14.74
C THR A 140 6.93 -2.05 14.98
N LEU A 141 7.28 -3.20 15.56
CA LEU A 141 8.65 -3.60 15.84
C LEU A 141 9.08 -4.76 14.95
N PRO A 142 10.36 -4.81 14.53
CA PRO A 142 10.90 -6.00 13.86
C PRO A 142 10.95 -7.17 14.85
N TYR A 143 10.95 -8.40 14.33
CA TYR A 143 11.19 -9.58 15.17
C TYR A 143 12.64 -9.59 15.69
N GLY A 144 12.81 -9.92 16.97
CA GLY A 144 14.13 -10.01 17.62
C GLY A 144 14.67 -8.69 18.19
N TYR A 145 13.81 -7.70 18.40
CA TYR A 145 14.08 -6.54 19.25
C TYR A 145 14.02 -6.91 20.72
#